data_AF-A0ABD0PDC7-F1
#
_entry.id   AF-A0ABD0PDC7-F1
#
_cell.length_a   1.000
_cell.length_b   1.000
_cell.length_c   1.000
_cell.angle_alpha   90.00
_cell.angle_beta   90.00
_cell.angle_gamma   90.00
#
_symmetry.space_group_name_H-M   'P 1'
#
loop_
_entity.id
_entity.type
_entity.pdbx_description
1 polymer ?
#
loop_
_entity_poly.entity_id
_entity_poly.type
_entity_poly.pdbx_seq_one_letter_code
_entity_poly.pdbx_strand_id
1 'polypeptide(L)' 'IVDRVALGEWPYLRPSVNPQAHSEELGHLMQRCWAEEPSDRPEFSHISVLLRKQN' A
#
# COMPACT_ATOMS: atom_id res chain seq x y z
N ILE A 1 16.41 -7.89 7.21
CA ILE A 1 15.28 -6.92 7.14
C ILE A 1 15.61 -5.68 7.97
N VAL A 2 15.83 -5.81 9.29
CA VAL A 2 16.16 -4.69 10.18
C VAL A 2 17.39 -3.90 9.71
N ASP A 3 18.47 -4.59 9.31
CA ASP A 3 19.69 -3.91 8.86
C ASP A 3 19.48 -3.07 7.60
N ARG A 4 18.69 -3.57 6.64
CA ARG A 4 18.37 -2.83 5.39
C ARG A 4 17.53 -1.58 5.66
N VAL A 5 16.63 -1.65 6.65
CA VAL A 5 15.84 -0.50 7.11
C VAL A 5 16.73 0.51 7.84
N ALA A 6 17.61 0.03 8.72
CA ALA A 6 18.55 0.89 9.46
C ALA A 6 19.54 1.61 8.54
N LEU A 7 19.95 0.97 7.44
CA LEU A 7 20.82 1.53 6.42
C LEU A 7 20.09 2.46 5.43
N GLY A 8 18.77 2.58 5.52
CA GLY A 8 17.97 3.46 4.65
C GLY A 8 18.07 3.10 3.16
N GLU A 9 18.27 1.81 2.84
CA GLU A 9 18.39 1.36 1.45
C GLU A 9 17.13 1.69 0.65
N TRP A 10 17.32 2.13 -0.60
CA TRP A 10 16.24 2.35 -1.55
C TRP A 10 16.08 1.14 -2.50
N PRO A 11 14.85 0.70 -2.81
CA PRO A 11 13.59 1.17 -2.26
C PRO A 11 13.41 0.74 -0.80
N TYR A 12 12.63 1.52 -0.04
CA TYR A 12 12.29 1.15 1.33
C TYR A 12 11.65 -0.23 1.38
N LEU A 13 11.84 -0.97 2.48
CA LEU A 13 11.24 -2.29 2.59
C LEU A 13 9.71 -2.18 2.61
N ARG A 14 9.07 -2.70 1.56
CA ARG A 14 7.62 -2.80 1.45
C ARG A 14 7.22 -4.24 1.17
N PRO A 15 6.36 -4.85 2.00
CA PRO A 15 5.82 -6.18 1.72
C PRO A 15 5.05 -6.19 0.41
N SER A 16 5.08 -7.32 -0.31
CA SER A 16 4.17 -7.54 -1.42
C SER A 16 2.76 -7.81 -0.91
N VAL A 17 1.78 -7.26 -1.60
CA VAL A 17 0.36 -7.54 -1.37
C VAL A 17 0.01 -8.83 -2.12
N ASN A 18 -0.56 -9.83 -1.44
CA ASN A 18 -0.98 -11.08 -2.09
C ASN A 18 -2.30 -10.86 -2.87
N PRO A 19 -2.29 -10.89 -4.22
CA PRO A 19 -3.49 -10.57 -5.02
C PRO A 19 -4.68 -11.51 -4.79
N GLN A 20 -4.44 -12.72 -4.27
CA GLN A 20 -5.47 -13.73 -4.04
C GLN A 20 -6.15 -13.59 -2.68
N ALA A 21 -5.64 -12.73 -1.79
CA ALA A 21 -6.16 -12.58 -0.43
C ALA A 21 -7.39 -11.66 -0.33
N HIS A 22 -7.73 -10.95 -1.40
CA HIS A 22 -8.76 -9.91 -1.42
C HIS A 22 -9.32 -9.71 -2.83
N SER A 23 -10.37 -8.89 -2.94
CA SER A 23 -10.84 -8.39 -4.23
C SER A 23 -9.73 -7.61 -4.96
N GLU A 24 -9.81 -7.57 -6.28
CA GLU A 24 -8.86 -6.82 -7.13
C GLU A 24 -8.82 -5.33 -6.73
N GLU A 25 -10.00 -4.74 -6.48
CA GLU A 25 -10.14 -3.33 -6.11
C GLU A 25 -9.50 -3.02 -4.74
N LEU A 26 -9.65 -3.92 -3.75
CA LEU A 26 -8.98 -3.79 -2.46
C LEU A 26 -7.47 -4.00 -2.57
N GLY A 27 -7.02 -4.93 -3.42
CA GLY A 27 -5.60 -5.14 -3.69
C GLY A 27 -4.90 -3.94 -4.29
N HIS A 28 -5.54 -3.30 -5.27
CA HIS A 28 -5.05 -2.06 -5.84
C HIS A 28 -5.01 -0.91 -4.83
N LEU A 29 -6.03 -0.80 -3.96
CA LEU A 29 -5.99 0.19 -2.88
C LEU A 29 -4.80 -0.05 -1.94
N MET A 30 -4.58 -1.29 -1.50
CA MET A 30 -3.45 -1.65 -0.63
C MET A 30 -2.10 -1.31 -1.28
N GLN A 31 -1.92 -1.64 -2.56
CA GLN A 31 -0.71 -1.29 -3.31
C GLN A 31 -0.46 0.22 -3.34
N ARG A 32 -1.50 1.03 -3.61
CA ARG A 32 -1.38 2.49 -3.63
C ARG A 32 -1.07 3.09 -2.27
N CYS A 33 -1.66 2.57 -1.19
CA CYS A 33 -1.31 2.98 0.18
C CYS A 33 0.16 2.72 0.52
N TRP A 34 0.74 1.65 -0.05
CA TRP A 34 2.17 1.32 0.07
C TRP A 34 3.02 1.84 -1.08
N ALA A 35 2.61 2.84 -1.87
CA ALA A 35 3.45 3.38 -2.94
C ALA A 35 4.77 3.99 -2.42
N GLU A 36 5.88 3.72 -3.15
CA GLU A 36 7.22 4.19 -2.78
C GLU A 36 7.23 5.71 -2.57
N GLU A 37 6.85 6.42 -3.63
CA GLU A 37 6.65 7.86 -3.64
C GLU A 37 5.45 8.26 -2.77
N PRO A 38 5.65 9.13 -1.76
CA PRO A 38 4.56 9.62 -0.92
C PRO A 38 3.44 10.31 -1.73
N SER A 39 3.77 10.97 -2.85
CA SER A 39 2.81 11.65 -3.72
C SER A 39 1.86 10.70 -4.46
N ASP A 40 2.24 9.43 -4.63
CA ASP A 40 1.40 8.43 -5.30
C ASP A 40 0.35 7.81 -4.36
N ARG A 41 0.47 8.08 -3.05
CA ARG A 41 -0.43 7.54 -2.04
C ARG A 41 -1.77 8.29 -2.06
N PRO A 42 -2.88 7.58 -1.85
CA PRO A 42 -4.20 8.20 -1.83
C PRO A 42 -4.41 9.01 -0.53
N GLU A 43 -5.10 10.13 -0.67
CA GLU A 43 -5.66 10.87 0.47
C GLU A 43 -6.63 10.01 1.30
N PHE A 44 -6.72 10.30 2.60
CA PHE A 44 -7.63 9.60 3.52
C PHE A 44 -9.10 9.65 3.09
N SER A 45 -9.52 10.73 2.45
CA SER A 45 -10.87 10.87 1.88
C SER A 45 -11.15 9.82 0.80
N HIS A 46 -10.19 9.55 -0.10
CA HIS A 46 -10.31 8.52 -1.12
C HIS A 46 -10.34 7.11 -0.53
N ILE A 47 -9.48 6.83 0.46
CA ILE A 47 -9.44 5.55 1.17
C ILE A 47 -10.80 5.25 1.80
N SER A 48 -11.37 6.24 2.50
CA SER A 48 -12.66 6.11 3.20
C SER A 48 -13.80 5.77 2.25
N VAL A 49 -13.82 6.37 1.06
CA VAL A 49 -14.85 6.09 0.05
C VAL A 49 -14.72 4.68 -0.50
N LEU A 50 -13.50 4.22 -0.80
CA LEU A 50 -13.27 2.89 -1.37
C LEU A 50 -13.54 1.76 -0.37
N LEU A 51 -13.17 1.94 0.90
CA LEU A 51 -13.45 0.94 1.94
C LEU A 51 -14.94 0.76 2.21
N ARG A 52 -15.75 1.83 2.11
CA ARG A 52 -17.22 1.73 2.24
C ARG A 52 -17.86 0.82 1.18
N LYS A 53 -17.20 0.63 0.03
CA LYS A 53 -17.69 -0.26 -1.04
C LYS A 53 -17.44 -1.76 -0.75
N GLN A 54 -16.68 -2.09 0.29
CA GLN A 54 -16.38 -3.48 0.67
C GLN A 54 -17.34 -4.02 1.76
N ASN A 55 -18.38 -3.26 2.13
CA ASN A 55 -19.44 -3.65 3.06
C ASN A 55 -20.65 -4.25 2.34
#